data_AF-A0A352Z2X6-F1
#
_entry.id   AF-A0A352Z2X6-F1
#
_cell.length_a   1.000
_cell.length_b   1.000
_cell.length_c   1.000
_cell.angle_alpha   90.00
_cell.angle_beta   90.00
_cell.angle_gamma   90.00
#
_symmetry.space_group_name_H-M   'P 1'
#
loop_
_entity.id
_entity.type
_entity.pdbx_description
1 polymer ?
#
loop_
_entity_poly.entity_id
_entity_poly.type
_entity_poly.pdbx_seq_one_letter_code
_entity_poly.pdbx_strand_id
1 'polypeptide(L)'
;IDGSRRSTKSNAYFSGFGKKKRIVLYDTLLKEFTEEEIVAVLAHEIGHYKKKHVLISLIFSIMLTGFMLFLFSLVVDNPKLSQALGAKDTSFHLGLIVFGILYSPLSLIIGLISNIISRENEFTADMFVKENYDGKFLGDALK
;
A
#
# COMPACT_ATOMS: atom_id res chain seq x y z
N ILE A 1 7.62 -13.00 15.49
CA ILE A 1 7.11 -11.88 16.32
C ILE A 1 5.93 -12.43 17.12
N ASP A 2 5.81 -12.04 18.38
CA ASP A 2 4.63 -12.35 19.19
C ASP A 2 3.48 -11.42 18.80
N GLY A 3 2.76 -11.82 17.75
CA GLY A 3 1.62 -11.10 17.17
C GLY A 3 0.33 -11.37 17.93
N SER A 4 0.24 -12.54 18.59
CA SER A 4 -0.93 -12.97 19.37
C SER A 4 -1.30 -12.01 20.50
N ARG A 5 -0.34 -11.26 21.05
CA ARG A 5 -0.60 -10.20 22.05
C ARG A 5 -1.39 -9.00 21.52
N ARG A 6 -1.51 -8.84 20.20
CA ARG A 6 -2.18 -7.69 19.55
C ARG A 6 -3.38 -8.09 18.70
N SER A 7 -3.37 -9.28 18.11
CA SER A 7 -4.46 -9.77 17.27
C SER A 7 -4.37 -11.28 17.11
N THR A 8 -5.50 -11.93 16.83
CA THR A 8 -5.56 -13.33 16.40
C THR A 8 -5.20 -13.53 14.93
N LYS A 9 -4.97 -12.46 14.17
CA LYS A 9 -4.66 -12.56 12.73
C LYS A 9 -3.24 -13.06 12.48
N SER A 10 -3.14 -14.09 11.66
CA SER A 10 -1.88 -14.63 11.12
C SER A 10 -1.32 -13.75 10.01
N ASN A 11 0.01 -13.57 10.01
CA ASN A 11 0.71 -12.71 9.04
C ASN A 11 2.19 -13.09 8.90
N ALA A 12 2.75 -12.82 7.73
CA ALA A 12 4.16 -12.90 7.40
C ALA A 12 4.53 -11.72 6.49
N TYR A 13 5.71 -11.14 6.66
CA TYR A 13 6.16 -10.09 5.74
C TYR A 13 7.69 -9.99 5.67
N PHE A 14 8.17 -9.41 4.56
CA PHE A 14 9.56 -9.00 4.42
C PHE A 14 9.80 -7.60 5.01
N SER A 15 10.92 -7.45 5.71
CA SER A 15 11.40 -6.16 6.23
C SER A 15 12.87 -5.93 5.87
N GLY A 16 13.25 -4.66 5.78
CA GLY A 16 14.63 -4.23 5.54
C GLY A 16 14.86 -3.68 4.12
N PHE A 17 15.87 -2.81 4.02
CA PHE A 17 16.22 -2.12 2.79
C PHE A 17 17.50 -2.70 2.14
N GLY A 18 17.52 -2.79 0.81
CA GLY A 18 18.70 -3.25 0.08
C GLY A 18 19.00 -4.74 0.28
N LYS A 19 20.28 -5.10 0.48
CA LYS A 19 20.75 -6.50 0.51
C LYS A 19 20.41 -7.26 1.79
N LYS A 20 20.17 -6.56 2.91
CA LYS A 20 19.84 -7.18 4.20
C LYS A 20 18.33 -7.17 4.39
N LYS A 21 17.71 -8.32 4.15
CA LYS A 21 16.27 -8.52 4.36
C LYS A 21 16.04 -9.51 5.47
N ARG A 22 14.97 -9.29 6.23
CA ARG A 22 14.51 -10.16 7.31
C ARG A 22 13.11 -10.62 6.95
N ILE A 23 12.87 -11.90 7.12
CA ILE A 23 11.53 -12.48 7.08
C ILE A 23 10.98 -12.40 8.50
N VAL A 24 9.79 -11.83 8.63
CA VAL A 24 9.10 -11.73 9.91
C VAL A 24 7.87 -12.61 9.84
N LEU A 25 7.85 -13.66 10.67
CA LEU A 25 6.71 -14.56 10.85
C LEU A 25 6.00 -14.26 12.16
N TYR A 26 4.67 -14.27 12.17
CA TYR A 26 3.89 -14.18 13.41
C TYR A 26 3.82 -15.54 14.10
N ASP A 27 3.75 -15.52 15.42
CA ASP A 27 3.60 -16.73 16.23
C ASP A 27 2.26 -17.43 16.01
N THR A 28 1.19 -16.68 15.70
CA THR A 28 -0.12 -17.25 15.34
C THR A 28 -0.05 -18.03 14.03
N LEU A 29 0.72 -17.53 13.05
CA LEU A 29 0.92 -18.21 11.76
C LEU A 29 1.66 -19.54 11.95
N LEU A 30 2.62 -19.61 12.87
CA LEU A 30 3.32 -20.86 13.21
C LEU A 30 2.44 -21.87 13.97
N LYS A 31 1.34 -21.41 14.59
CA LYS A 31 0.43 -22.28 15.37
C LYS A 31 -0.75 -22.78 14.54
N GLU A 32 -1.19 -22.01 13.56
CA GLU A 32 -2.41 -22.26 12.80
C GLU A 32 -2.15 -22.99 11.47
N PHE A 33 -0.93 -22.94 10.93
CA PHE A 33 -0.59 -23.42 9.59
C PHE A 33 0.41 -24.57 9.63
N THR A 34 0.35 -25.47 8.65
CA THR A 34 1.38 -26.50 8.45
C THR A 34 2.65 -25.90 7.85
N GLU A 35 3.76 -26.64 7.92
CA GLU A 35 5.03 -26.17 7.33
C GLU A 35 4.90 -25.89 5.83
N GLU A 36 4.14 -26.71 5.10
CA GLU A 36 3.89 -26.54 3.67
C GLU A 36 3.08 -25.27 3.37
N GLU A 37 2.07 -24.97 4.18
CA GLU A 37 1.27 -23.74 4.07
C GLU A 37 2.11 -22.49 4.37
N ILE A 38 2.97 -22.57 5.41
CA ILE A 38 3.91 -21.49 5.75
C ILE A 38 4.88 -21.23 4.59
N VAL A 39 5.42 -22.29 3.98
CA VAL A 39 6.30 -22.18 2.80
C VAL A 39 5.56 -21.56 1.62
N ALA A 40 4.28 -21.90 1.41
CA ALA A 40 3.47 -21.31 0.35
C ALA A 40 3.23 -19.81 0.56
N VAL A 41 2.89 -19.38 1.79
CA VAL A 41 2.76 -17.97 2.15
C VAL A 41 4.09 -17.23 1.97
N LEU A 42 5.21 -17.83 2.37
CA LEU A 42 6.53 -17.25 2.14
C LEU A 42 6.87 -17.14 0.65
N ALA A 43 6.49 -18.12 -0.16
CA ALA A 43 6.67 -18.05 -1.60
C ALA A 43 5.88 -16.88 -2.21
N HIS A 44 4.66 -16.63 -1.74
CA HIS A 44 3.84 -15.48 -2.16
C HIS A 44 4.54 -14.15 -1.82
N GLU A 45 5.00 -14.01 -0.57
CA GLU A 45 5.75 -12.84 -0.10
C GLU A 45 7.07 -12.63 -0.90
N ILE A 46 7.75 -13.72 -1.28
CA ILE A 46 8.92 -13.67 -2.18
C ILE A 46 8.51 -13.22 -3.58
N GLY A 47 7.32 -13.60 -4.06
CA GLY A 47 6.73 -13.13 -5.31
C GLY A 47 6.65 -11.60 -5.36
N HIS A 48 6.08 -10.97 -4.31
CA HIS A 48 6.04 -9.51 -4.20
C HIS A 48 7.42 -8.87 -4.28
N TYR A 49 8.40 -9.49 -3.61
CA TYR A 49 9.76 -9.01 -3.66
C TYR A 49 10.40 -9.17 -5.05
N LYS A 50 10.25 -10.33 -5.69
CA LYS A 50 10.84 -10.66 -7.00
C LYS A 50 10.33 -9.73 -8.09
N LYS A 51 9.03 -9.40 -8.04
CA LYS A 51 8.36 -8.50 -8.98
C LYS A 51 8.50 -7.01 -8.61
N LYS A 52 9.19 -6.72 -7.50
CA LYS A 52 9.49 -5.36 -7.01
C LYS A 52 8.24 -4.51 -6.74
N HIS A 53 7.13 -5.13 -6.33
CA HIS A 53 5.85 -4.44 -6.08
C HIS A 53 6.03 -3.25 -5.13
N VAL A 54 6.74 -3.44 -4.00
CA VAL A 54 7.00 -2.37 -3.02
C VAL A 54 7.79 -1.19 -3.62
N LEU A 55 8.79 -1.48 -4.48
CA LEU A 55 9.59 -0.42 -5.10
C LEU A 55 8.77 0.38 -6.12
N ILE A 56 7.96 -0.32 -6.92
CA ILE A 56 7.08 0.32 -7.92
C ILE A 56 6.05 1.19 -7.19
N SER A 57 5.40 0.66 -6.15
CA SER A 57 4.47 1.41 -5.30
C SER A 57 5.15 2.63 -4.68
N LEU A 58 6.38 2.51 -4.17
CA LEU A 58 7.12 3.64 -3.61
C LEU A 58 7.37 4.74 -4.64
N ILE A 59 7.84 4.38 -5.85
CA ILE A 59 8.07 5.35 -6.93
C ILE A 59 6.77 6.05 -7.30
N PHE A 60 5.69 5.28 -7.49
CA PHE A 60 4.37 5.83 -7.79
C PHE A 60 3.88 6.77 -6.69
N SER A 61 4.04 6.41 -5.42
CA SER A 61 3.69 7.27 -4.28
C SER A 61 4.49 8.58 -4.28
N ILE A 62 5.79 8.53 -4.54
CA ILE A 62 6.63 9.75 -4.61
C ILE A 62 6.16 10.66 -5.76
N MET A 63 5.92 10.10 -6.94
CA MET A 63 5.42 10.87 -8.09
C MET A 63 4.06 11.48 -7.80
N LEU A 64 3.15 10.70 -7.21
CA LEU A 64 1.82 11.18 -6.83
C LEU A 64 1.92 12.29 -5.79
N THR A 65 2.72 12.14 -4.73
CA THR A 65 2.93 13.20 -3.74
C THR A 65 3.49 14.47 -4.38
N GLY A 66 4.48 14.35 -5.27
CA GLY A 66 5.02 15.48 -6.02
C GLY A 66 3.94 16.19 -6.86
N PHE A 67 3.11 15.42 -7.56
CA PHE A 67 1.98 15.94 -8.32
C PHE A 67 0.95 16.64 -7.42
N MET A 68 0.62 16.07 -6.27
CA MET A 68 -0.30 16.70 -5.31
C MET A 68 0.26 18.01 -4.75
N LEU A 69 1.56 18.06 -4.44
CA LEU A 69 2.23 19.30 -4.00
C LEU A 69 2.26 20.36 -5.09
N PHE A 70 2.44 19.96 -6.35
CA PHE A 70 2.32 20.86 -7.48
C PHE A 70 0.90 21.45 -7.58
N LEU A 71 -0.14 20.62 -7.53
CA LEU A 71 -1.54 21.09 -7.52
C LEU A 71 -1.83 22.00 -6.32
N PHE A 72 -1.31 21.65 -5.15
CA PHE A 72 -1.43 22.47 -3.95
C PHE A 72 -0.81 23.85 -4.15
N SER A 73 0.36 23.93 -4.77
CA SER A 73 1.04 25.21 -5.05
C SER A 73 0.21 26.15 -5.96
N LEU A 74 -0.62 25.59 -6.84
CA LEU A 74 -1.52 26.38 -7.70
C LEU A 74 -2.74 26.92 -6.96
N VAL A 75 -3.11 26.28 -5.85
CA VAL A 75 -4.35 26.56 -5.10
C VAL A 75 -4.08 27.45 -3.90
N VAL A 76 -2.99 27.22 -3.17
CA VAL A 76 -2.78 27.77 -1.82
C VAL A 76 -2.68 29.29 -1.77
N ASP A 77 -2.05 29.91 -2.79
CA ASP A 77 -1.85 31.36 -2.85
C ASP A 77 -2.81 32.07 -3.82
N ASN A 78 -3.85 31.39 -4.30
CA ASN A 78 -4.77 31.97 -5.26
C ASN A 78 -5.80 32.89 -4.57
N PRO A 79 -5.74 34.23 -4.80
CA PRO A 79 -6.63 35.18 -4.12
C PRO A 79 -8.10 34.95 -4.44
N LYS A 80 -8.41 34.48 -5.67
CA LYS A 80 -9.78 34.23 -6.10
C LYS A 80 -10.45 33.11 -5.31
N LEU A 81 -9.68 32.09 -4.93
CA LEU A 81 -10.19 30.95 -4.15
C LEU A 81 -10.45 31.35 -2.69
N SER A 82 -9.57 32.18 -2.11
CA SER A 82 -9.79 32.77 -0.79
C SER A 82 -11.02 33.68 -0.76
N GLN A 83 -11.17 34.53 -1.78
CA GLN A 83 -12.32 35.44 -1.91
C GLN A 83 -13.64 34.71 -2.16
N ALA A 84 -13.63 33.62 -2.94
CA ALA A 84 -14.81 32.79 -3.16
C ALA A 84 -15.34 32.14 -1.86
N LEU A 85 -14.48 31.97 -0.86
CA LEU A 85 -14.85 31.51 0.49
C LEU A 85 -15.18 32.66 1.47
N GLY A 86 -15.24 33.91 1.00
CA GLY A 86 -15.62 35.07 1.79
C GLY A 86 -14.47 35.79 2.51
N ALA A 87 -13.21 35.46 2.19
CA ALA A 87 -12.06 36.19 2.73
C ALA A 87 -11.87 37.54 2.02
N LYS A 88 -11.49 38.57 2.79
CA LYS A 88 -11.10 39.88 2.22
C LYS A 88 -9.70 39.85 1.62
N ASP A 89 -8.80 39.13 2.28
CA ASP A 89 -7.40 38.96 1.88
C ASP A 89 -7.08 37.49 1.57
N THR A 90 -6.00 37.24 0.84
CA THR A 90 -5.49 35.88 0.60
C THR A 90 -5.14 35.21 1.94
N SER A 91 -5.65 34.01 2.17
CA SER A 91 -5.39 33.25 3.39
C SER A 91 -4.93 31.84 3.06
N PHE A 92 -3.71 31.51 3.48
CA PHE A 92 -3.11 30.18 3.34
C PHE A 92 -4.00 29.08 3.93
N HIS A 93 -4.59 29.33 5.11
CA HIS A 93 -5.46 28.37 5.80
C HIS A 93 -6.72 28.05 5.01
N LEU A 94 -7.32 29.05 4.35
CA LEU A 94 -8.46 28.85 3.46
C LEU A 94 -8.06 28.10 2.19
N GLY A 95 -6.88 28.40 1.63
CA GLY A 95 -6.30 27.63 0.53
C GLY A 95 -6.16 26.14 0.85
N LEU A 96 -5.75 25.79 2.07
CA LEU A 96 -5.68 24.40 2.53
C LEU A 96 -7.06 23.73 2.59
N ILE A 97 -8.10 24.45 3.06
CA ILE A 97 -9.48 23.94 3.10
C ILE A 97 -10.00 23.70 1.68
N VAL A 98 -9.81 24.65 0.76
CA VAL A 98 -10.19 24.49 -0.66
C VAL A 98 -9.50 23.27 -1.25
N PHE A 99 -8.19 23.14 -1.01
CA PHE A 99 -7.44 22.00 -1.52
C PHE A 99 -7.97 20.67 -0.95
N GLY A 100 -8.33 20.62 0.34
CA GLY A 100 -8.94 19.43 0.95
C GLY A 100 -10.27 19.04 0.28
N ILE A 101 -11.12 20.02 -0.04
CA ILE A 101 -12.40 19.78 -0.74
C ILE A 101 -12.14 19.24 -2.16
N LEU A 102 -11.22 19.86 -2.91
CA LEU A 102 -10.84 19.43 -4.25
C LEU A 102 -10.12 18.07 -4.25
N TYR A 103 -9.39 17.77 -3.17
CA TYR A 103 -8.68 16.51 -2.99
C TYR A 103 -9.64 15.33 -2.81
N SER A 104 -10.79 15.51 -2.16
CA SER A 104 -11.73 14.43 -1.86
C SER A 104 -12.10 13.57 -3.09
N PRO A 105 -12.69 14.12 -4.18
CA PRO A 105 -13.02 13.33 -5.36
C PRO A 105 -11.79 12.76 -6.07
N LEU A 106 -10.67 13.48 -6.08
CA LEU A 106 -9.42 13.02 -6.66
C LEU A 106 -8.84 11.81 -5.91
N SER A 107 -8.91 11.84 -4.57
CA SER A 107 -8.45 10.75 -3.70
C SER A 107 -9.24 9.46 -3.92
N LEU A 108 -10.53 9.56 -4.24
CA LEU A 108 -11.36 8.42 -4.59
C LEU A 108 -10.87 7.75 -5.89
N ILE A 109 -10.60 8.55 -6.93
CA ILE A 109 -10.10 8.03 -8.22
C ILE A 109 -8.73 7.38 -8.04
N ILE A 110 -7.83 8.06 -7.32
CA ILE A 110 -6.50 7.53 -6.97
C ILE A 110 -6.64 6.20 -6.22
N GLY A 111 -7.54 6.13 -5.24
CA GLY A 111 -7.79 4.93 -4.45
C GLY A 111 -8.28 3.77 -5.30
N LEU A 112 -9.21 4.00 -6.23
CA LEU A 112 -9.68 2.97 -7.16
C LEU A 112 -8.55 2.42 -8.03
N ILE A 113 -7.74 3.30 -8.63
CA ILE A 113 -6.59 2.91 -9.45
C ILE A 113 -5.58 2.11 -8.61
N SER A 114 -5.28 2.60 -7.41
CA SER A 114 -4.34 1.94 -6.49
C SER A 114 -4.82 0.55 -6.09
N ASN A 115 -6.12 0.38 -5.86
CA ASN A 115 -6.72 -0.92 -5.54
C ASN A 115 -6.65 -1.90 -6.73
N ILE A 116 -6.86 -1.43 -7.96
CA ILE A 116 -6.71 -2.27 -9.16
C ILE A 116 -5.27 -2.75 -9.30
N ILE A 117 -4.30 -1.85 -9.17
CA ILE A 117 -2.87 -2.20 -9.24
C ILE A 117 -2.51 -3.17 -8.11
N SER A 118 -3.02 -2.94 -6.89
CA SER A 118 -2.79 -3.84 -5.76
C SER A 118 -3.30 -5.24 -6.06
N ARG A 119 -4.50 -5.39 -6.64
CA ARG A 119 -5.04 -6.71 -7.00
C ARG A 119 -4.19 -7.43 -8.04
N GLU A 120 -3.69 -6.70 -9.05
CA GLU A 120 -2.80 -7.28 -10.05
C GLU A 120 -1.48 -7.78 -9.44
N ASN A 121 -0.96 -7.04 -8.45
CA ASN A 121 0.22 -7.46 -7.70
C ASN A 121 -0.03 -8.76 -6.91
N GLU A 122 -1.19 -8.91 -6.28
CA GLU A 122 -1.59 -10.17 -5.59
C GLU A 122 -1.65 -11.33 -6.59
N PHE A 123 -2.36 -11.17 -7.72
CA PHE A 123 -2.45 -12.24 -8.73
C PHE A 123 -1.08 -12.64 -9.29
N THR A 124 -0.19 -11.67 -9.47
CA THR A 124 1.18 -11.94 -9.93
C THR A 124 2.00 -12.66 -8.87
N ALA A 125 1.79 -12.38 -7.58
CA ALA A 125 2.45 -13.08 -6.48
C ALA A 125 1.91 -14.51 -6.31
N ASP A 126 0.60 -14.71 -6.42
CA ASP A 126 -0.02 -16.05 -6.39
C ASP A 126 0.47 -16.93 -7.54
N MET A 127 0.60 -16.34 -8.74
CA MET A 127 1.15 -17.03 -9.90
C MET A 127 2.62 -17.41 -9.70
N PHE A 128 3.40 -16.58 -8.99
CA PHE A 128 4.76 -16.93 -8.62
C PHE A 128 4.80 -18.18 -7.72
N VAL A 129 3.84 -18.35 -6.79
CA VAL A 129 3.73 -19.58 -5.98
C VAL A 129 3.43 -20.78 -6.86
N LYS A 130 2.48 -20.67 -7.78
CA LYS A 130 2.13 -21.76 -8.70
C LYS A 130 3.31 -22.21 -9.59
N GLU A 131 4.19 -21.27 -9.95
CA GLU A 131 5.37 -21.55 -10.79
C GLU A 131 6.55 -22.15 -10.00
N ASN A 132 6.69 -21.81 -8.70
CA ASN A 132 7.89 -22.13 -7.92
C ASN A 132 7.63 -23.05 -6.72
N TYR A 133 6.36 -23.36 -6.41
CA TYR A 133 5.90 -24.23 -5.34
C TYR A 133 4.52 -24.83 -5.69
N ASP A 134 3.79 -25.38 -4.70
CA ASP A 134 2.44 -25.90 -4.87
C ASP A 134 1.38 -24.88 -4.42
N GLY A 135 0.60 -24.39 -5.39
CA GLY A 135 -0.48 -23.42 -5.16
C GLY A 135 -1.65 -23.98 -4.34
N LYS A 136 -1.75 -25.30 -4.16
CA LYS A 136 -2.78 -25.90 -3.31
C LYS A 136 -2.61 -25.50 -1.86
N PHE A 137 -1.39 -25.54 -1.33
CA PHE A 137 -1.10 -25.11 0.04
C PHE A 137 -1.35 -23.63 0.25
N LEU A 138 -1.13 -22.79 -0.78
CA LEU A 138 -1.54 -21.38 -0.71
C LEU A 138 -3.07 -21.25 -0.64
N GLY A 139 -3.79 -22.01 -1.45
CA GLY A 139 -5.25 -22.03 -1.43
C GLY A 139 -5.83 -22.53 -0.10
N ASP A 140 -5.19 -23.52 0.54
CA ASP A 140 -5.56 -24.01 1.87
C ASP A 140 -5.24 -22.99 2.96
N ALA A 141 -4.12 -22.28 2.85
CA ALA A 141 -3.74 -21.18 3.75
C ALA A 141 -4.64 -19.94 3.67
N LEU A 142 -5.41 -19.77 2.59
CA LEU A 142 -6.29 -18.61 2.38
C LEU A 142 -7.76 -18.87 2.77
N LYS A 143 -8.10 -20.08 3.21
CA LYS A 143 -9.46 -20.46 3.65
C LYS A 143 -9.78 -19.97 5.06
#